data_AF-A0A951QL45-F1
#
_entry.id   AF-A0A951QL45-F1
#
_cell.length_a   1.000
_cell.length_b   1.000
_cell.length_c   1.000
_cell.angle_alpha   90.00
_cell.angle_beta   90.00
_cell.angle_gamma   90.00
#
_symmetry.space_group_name_H-M   'P 1'
#
loop_
_entity.id
_entity.type
_entity.pdbx_description
1 polymer ?
#
loop_
_entity_poly.entity_id
_entity_poly.type
_entity_poly.pdbx_seq_one_letter_code
_entity_poly.pdbx_strand_id
1 'polypeptide(L)' 'MLRGGSWNNNPENCRSANRNWNTPDNRNNNIGFRLVVVLA' A
#
# COMPACT_ATOMS: atom_id res chain seq x y z
N MET A 1 -2.58 7.19 1.29
CA MET A 1 -1.63 6.70 0.26
C MET A 1 -1.10 5.33 0.65
N LEU A 2 -1.19 4.36 -0.24
CA LEU A 2 -0.78 2.96 0.00
C LEU A 2 0.59 2.67 -0.60
N ARG A 3 1.29 1.66 -0.06
CA ARG A 3 2.68 1.30 -0.41
C ARG A 3 2.88 -0.21 -0.40
N GLY A 4 3.92 -0.67 -1.11
CA GLY A 4 4.39 -2.06 -1.09
C GLY A 4 3.78 -2.98 -2.16
N GLY A 5 2.68 -2.58 -2.82
CA GLY A 5 1.97 -3.42 -3.78
C GLY A 5 1.17 -4.54 -3.13
N SER A 6 0.54 -5.38 -3.96
CA SER A 6 -0.28 -6.54 -3.60
C SER A 6 -0.01 -7.68 -4.58
N TRP A 7 -0.59 -8.86 -4.33
CA TRP A 7 -0.37 -10.08 -5.12
C TRP A 7 -0.68 -9.93 -6.62
N ASN A 8 -1.55 -8.98 -7.02
CA ASN A 8 -1.93 -8.73 -8.41
C ASN A 8 -1.25 -7.49 -9.03
N ASN A 9 -0.19 -6.98 -8.42
CA ASN A 9 0.52 -5.81 -8.96
C ASN A 9 1.75 -6.21 -9.77
N ASN A 10 1.96 -5.53 -10.90
CA ASN A 10 3.21 -5.63 -11.65
C ASN A 10 4.43 -5.19 -10.80
N PRO A 11 5.62 -5.75 -11.05
CA PRO A 11 6.83 -5.45 -10.27
C PRO A 11 7.18 -3.97 -10.16
N GLU A 12 6.92 -3.16 -11.20
CA GLU A 12 7.16 -1.72 -11.17
C GLU A 12 6.33 -0.99 -10.11
N ASN A 13 5.14 -1.51 -9.77
CA ASN A 13 4.23 -0.94 -8.78
C ASN A 13 4.60 -1.33 -7.35
N CYS A 14 5.42 -2.38 -7.17
CA CYS A 14 5.90 -2.85 -5.87
C CYS A 14 7.17 -2.10 -5.39
N ARG A 15 7.74 -1.21 -6.22
CA ARG A 15 8.91 -0.41 -5.85
C ARG A 15 8.62 0.49 -4.66
N SER A 16 9.61 0.70 -3.79
CA SER A 16 9.53 1.58 -2.62
C SER A 16 9.11 3.01 -2.96
N ALA A 17 9.54 3.51 -4.14
CA ALA A 17 9.21 4.84 -4.64
C ALA A 17 7.73 4.99 -5.04
N ASN A 18 7.04 3.90 -5.38
CA ASN A 18 5.66 3.98 -5.87
C ASN A 18 4.71 4.44 -4.75
N ARG A 19 3.82 5.38 -5.07
CA ARG A 19 2.87 6.02 -4.14
C ARG A 19 1.46 5.82 -4.70
N ASN A 20 0.71 4.83 -4.21
CA ASN A 20 -0.63 4.55 -4.74
C ASN A 20 -1.66 5.56 -4.21
N TRP A 21 -2.24 6.34 -5.13
CA TRP A 21 -3.19 7.43 -4.89
C TRP A 21 -4.65 6.99 -5.04
N ASN A 22 -5.05 6.00 -4.24
CA ASN A 22 -6.47 5.63 -4.13
C ASN A 22 -7.23 6.68 -3.31
N THR A 23 -8.51 6.87 -3.63
CA THR A 23 -9.42 7.66 -2.81
C THR A 23 -9.60 6.99 -1.42
N PRO A 24 -9.84 7.76 -0.33
CA PRO A 24 -9.94 7.20 1.03
C PRO A 24 -11.11 6.21 1.24
N ASP A 25 -12.14 6.29 0.40
CA ASP A 25 -13.33 5.43 0.40
C ASP A 25 -13.12 4.12 -0.38
N ASN A 26 -12.00 3.95 -1.09
CA ASN A 26 -11.71 2.73 -1.83
C ASN A 26 -11.52 1.53 -0.87
N ARG A 27 -12.35 0.50 -1.03
CA ARG A 27 -12.38 -0.74 -0.22
C ARG A 27 -11.95 -1.99 -1.01
N ASN A 28 -11.11 -1.83 -2.03
CA ASN A 28 -10.58 -2.96 -2.79
C ASN A 28 -9.89 -3.99 -1.87
N ASN A 29 -10.13 -5.28 -2.11
CA ASN A 29 -9.63 -6.39 -1.30
C ASN A 29 -8.09 -6.55 -1.33
N ASN A 30 -7.40 -5.82 -2.19
CA ASN A 30 -5.94 -5.77 -2.27
C ASN A 30 -5.33 -4.67 -1.37
N ILE A 31 -6.14 -4.00 -0.55
CA ILE A 31 -5.73 -2.95 0.38
C ILE A 31 -5.68 -3.48 1.81
N GLY A 32 -4.61 -3.15 2.54
CA GLY A 32 -4.45 -3.50 3.96
C GLY A 32 -3.65 -2.44 4.73
N PHE A 33 -3.36 -2.71 6.01
CA PHE A 33 -2.58 -1.83 6.88
C PHE A 33 -1.42 -2.59 7.53
N ARG A 34 -0.35 -1.86 7.86
CA ARG A 34 0.78 -2.36 8.64
C ARG A 34 0.87 -1.53 9.91
N LEU A 35 0.78 -2.20 11.06
CA LEU A 35 0.95 -1.54 12.35
C LEU A 35 2.39 -1.04 12.49
N VAL A 36 2.54 0.08 13.19
CA VAL A 36 3.83 0.65 13.57
C VAL A 36 3.77 0.93 15.06
N VAL A 37 4.80 0.51 15.79
CA VAL A 37 5.01 0.85 17.19
C VAL A 37 6.08 1.92 17.28
N VAL A 38 5.91 2.87 18.19
CA VAL A 38 6.93 3.87 18.50
C VAL A 38 7.76 3.32 19.65
N LEU A 39 9.08 3.26 19.46
CA LEU A 39 10.01 2.97 20.54
C LEU A 39 10.29 4.27 21.30
N ALA A 40 10.10 4.23 22.61
CA ALA A 40 10.38 5.33 23.53
C ALA A 40 11.85 5.30 23.98
#